data_AF-A0A026WYD3-F1
#
_entry.id   AF-A0A026WYD3-F1
#
_cell.length_a   1.000
_cell.length_b   1.000
_cell.length_c   1.000
_cell.angle_alpha   90.00
_cell.angle_beta   90.00
_cell.angle_gamma   90.00
#
_symmetry.space_group_name_H-M   'P 1'
#
loop_
_entity.id
_entity.type
_entity.pdbx_description
1 polymer ?
#
loop_
_entity_poly.entity_id
_entity_poly.type
_entity_poly.pdbx_seq_one_letter_code
_entity_poly.pdbx_strand_id
1 'polypeptide(L)'
;MGIVRLVHSLRIRENTLSWFAVKASLAGGMVYYSIQQGLWSKSEDTVQLYGRMYNNIAPYVKDNIPKEVVSELPPLPSTSDLSSIMRSSWNKGVMASMKFLSETPTHVTNGMQTISNTVMTYVEQQSVSEKNQ
;
A
#
# COMPACT_ATOMS: atom_id res chain seq x y z
N MET A 1 -36.71 20.88 -9.86
CA MET A 1 -35.71 19.79 -9.92
C MET A 1 -34.40 20.03 -9.15
N GLY A 2 -34.24 21.12 -8.38
CA GLY A 2 -32.98 21.40 -7.66
C GLY A 2 -32.82 20.65 -6.32
N ILE A 3 -33.87 20.60 -5.51
CA ILE A 3 -33.82 20.08 -4.13
C ILE A 3 -33.60 18.55 -4.11
N VAL A 4 -34.22 17.82 -5.04
CA VAL A 4 -34.08 16.35 -5.15
C VAL A 4 -32.64 15.95 -5.46
N ARG A 5 -31.93 16.70 -6.31
CA ARG A 5 -30.50 16.47 -6.62
C ARG A 5 -29.61 16.77 -5.43
N LEU A 6 -29.97 17.77 -4.62
CA LEU A 6 -29.21 18.19 -3.45
C LEU A 6 -29.30 17.16 -2.32
N VAL A 7 -30.49 16.61 -2.07
CA VAL A 7 -30.71 15.52 -1.10
C VAL A 7 -29.97 14.25 -1.52
N HIS A 8 -29.98 13.90 -2.82
CA HIS A 8 -29.26 12.73 -3.31
C HIS A 8 -27.74 12.89 -3.20
N SER A 9 -27.21 14.08 -3.49
CA SER A 9 -25.79 14.39 -3.34
C SER A 9 -25.32 14.33 -1.88
N LEU A 10 -26.13 14.87 -0.95
CA LEU A 10 -25.85 14.79 0.49
C LEU A 10 -25.88 13.34 0.99
N ARG A 11 -26.86 12.54 0.54
CA ARG A 11 -26.96 11.12 0.90
C ARG A 11 -25.82 10.26 0.36
N ILE A 12 -25.34 10.55 -0.86
CA ILE A 12 -24.15 9.90 -1.42
C ILE A 12 -22.90 10.27 -0.63
N ARG A 13 -22.77 11.54 -0.20
CA ARG A 13 -21.64 12.04 0.59
C ARG A 13 -21.58 11.42 2.00
N GLU A 14 -22.72 11.19 2.64
CA GLU A 14 -22.79 10.49 3.93
C GLU A 14 -22.34 9.03 3.83
N ASN A 15 -22.75 8.32 2.76
CA ASN A 15 -22.34 6.93 2.54
C ASN A 15 -20.84 6.81 2.28
N THR A 16 -20.24 7.73 1.50
CA THR A 16 -18.79 7.70 1.22
C THR A 16 -17.96 8.05 2.46
N LEU A 17 -18.40 9.02 3.28
CA LEU A 17 -17.77 9.35 4.56
C LEU A 17 -17.83 8.18 5.54
N SER A 18 -18.98 7.51 5.65
CA SER A 18 -19.15 6.36 6.55
C SER A 18 -18.28 5.17 6.14
N TRP A 19 -18.22 4.89 4.84
CA TRP A 19 -17.36 3.83 4.29
C TRP A 19 -15.87 4.15 4.48
N PHE A 20 -15.48 5.41 4.31
CA PHE A 20 -14.13 5.87 4.61
C PHE A 20 -13.79 5.71 6.10
N ALA A 21 -14.69 6.08 7.00
CA ALA A 21 -14.50 5.95 8.44
C ALA A 21 -14.29 4.49 8.88
N VAL A 22 -15.06 3.55 8.31
CA VAL A 22 -14.89 2.11 8.58
C VAL A 22 -13.53 1.61 8.09
N LYS A 23 -13.13 1.96 6.86
CA LYS A 23 -11.82 1.58 6.31
C LYS A 23 -10.67 2.19 7.10
N ALA A 24 -10.77 3.47 7.46
CA ALA A 24 -9.77 4.18 8.25
C ALA A 24 -9.63 3.59 9.65
N SER A 25 -10.75 3.20 10.29
CA SER A 25 -10.73 2.55 11.60
C SER A 25 -10.06 1.16 11.53
N LEU A 26 -10.35 0.38 10.49
CA LEU A 26 -9.72 -0.93 10.31
C LEU A 26 -8.21 -0.81 10.05
N ALA A 27 -7.81 0.10 9.16
CA ALA A 27 -6.40 0.37 8.87
C ALA A 27 -5.67 0.93 10.10
N GLY A 28 -6.28 1.88 10.81
CA GLY A 28 -5.76 2.43 12.06
C GLY A 28 -5.61 1.37 13.15
N GLY A 29 -6.56 0.43 13.25
CA GLY A 29 -6.49 -0.71 14.15
C GLY A 29 -5.33 -1.65 13.84
N MET A 30 -5.12 -1.99 12.56
CA MET A 30 -3.96 -2.79 12.13
C MET A 30 -2.63 -2.09 12.43
N VAL A 31 -2.54 -0.79 12.14
CA VAL A 31 -1.33 0.01 12.42
C VAL A 31 -1.07 0.09 13.92
N TYR A 32 -2.10 0.35 14.73
CA TYR A 32 -1.97 0.40 16.19
C TYR A 32 -1.50 -0.94 16.77
N TYR A 33 -2.06 -2.04 16.27
CA TYR A 33 -1.63 -3.39 16.65
C TYR A 33 -0.16 -3.66 16.28
N SER A 34 0.28 -3.26 15.08
CA SER A 34 1.69 -3.37 14.68
C SER A 34 2.63 -2.51 15.54
N ILE A 35 2.21 -1.32 15.96
CA ILE A 35 2.98 -0.49 16.90
C ILE A 35 3.07 -1.20 18.26
N GLN A 36 1.96 -1.73 18.77
CA GLN A 36 1.91 -2.41 20.07
C GLN A 36 2.72 -3.71 20.10
N GLN A 37 2.84 -4.41 18.97
CA GLN A 37 3.74 -5.54 18.81
C GLN A 37 5.23 -5.16 18.77
N GLY A 38 5.56 -3.87 18.82
CA GLY A 38 6.95 -3.42 18.88
C GLY A 38 7.64 -3.34 17.52
N LEU A 39 6.94 -3.53 16.39
CA LEU A 39 7.52 -3.35 15.05
C LEU A 39 7.96 -1.90 14.79
N TRP A 40 7.25 -0.95 15.41
CA TRP A 40 7.48 0.50 15.27
C TRP A 40 7.50 1.23 16.63
N SER A 41 7.61 0.49 17.73
CA SER A 41 7.65 1.06 19.09
C SER A 41 9.04 1.59 19.44
N LYS A 42 9.27 1.96 20.71
CA LYS A 42 10.59 2.31 21.23
C LYS A 42 11.60 1.19 20.97
N SER A 43 12.84 1.59 20.64
CA SER A 43 13.94 0.67 20.29
C SER A 43 14.14 -0.48 21.28
N GLU A 44 13.89 -0.26 22.57
CA GLU A 44 14.00 -1.27 23.62
C GLU A 44 13.05 -2.46 23.42
N ASP A 45 11.79 -2.19 23.07
CA ASP A 45 10.76 -3.22 22.87
C ASP A 45 10.98 -3.99 21.57
N THR A 46 11.43 -3.30 20.53
CA THR A 46 11.80 -3.92 19.24
C THR A 46 13.00 -4.84 19.41
N VAL A 47 14.01 -4.45 20.21
CA VAL A 47 15.19 -5.29 20.51
C VAL A 47 14.79 -6.53 21.31
N GLN A 48 13.87 -6.42 22.27
CA GLN A 48 13.36 -7.60 22.99
C GLN A 48 12.54 -8.53 22.10
N LEU A 49 11.73 -7.99 21.18
CA LEU A 49 11.00 -8.81 20.20
C LEU A 49 11.97 -9.55 19.28
N TYR A 50 12.97 -8.84 18.76
CA TYR A 50 14.00 -9.42 17.89
C TYR A 50 14.85 -10.45 18.64
N GLY A 51 15.17 -10.21 19.92
CA GLY A 51 15.87 -11.16 20.77
C GLY A 51 15.07 -12.43 21.03
N ARG A 52 13.76 -12.33 21.29
CA ARG A 52 12.87 -13.50 21.40
C ARG A 52 12.76 -14.27 20.08
N MET A 53 12.66 -13.55 18.97
CA MET A 53 12.57 -14.16 17.65
C MET A 53 13.88 -14.87 17.29
N TYR A 54 15.02 -14.21 17.50
CA TYR A 54 16.35 -14.79 17.34
C TYR A 54 16.54 -16.02 18.22
N ASN A 55 16.23 -15.97 19.51
CA ASN A 55 16.40 -17.13 20.40
C ASN A 55 15.52 -18.33 20.03
N ASN A 56 14.35 -18.10 19.42
CA ASN A 56 13.49 -19.17 18.94
C ASN A 56 13.92 -19.71 17.56
N ILE A 57 14.54 -18.89 16.71
CA ILE A 57 14.92 -19.26 15.33
C ILE A 57 16.38 -19.77 15.25
N ALA A 58 17.27 -19.23 16.07
CA ALA A 58 18.69 -19.56 16.15
C ALA A 58 18.99 -21.06 16.31
N PRO A 59 18.30 -21.84 17.16
CA PRO A 59 18.56 -23.28 17.25
C PRO A 59 18.24 -23.99 15.92
N TYR A 60 17.17 -23.61 15.22
CA TYR A 60 16.81 -24.21 13.93
C TYR A 60 17.77 -23.82 12.80
N VAL A 61 18.30 -22.60 12.82
CA VAL A 61 19.30 -22.12 11.85
C VAL A 61 20.65 -22.80 12.08
N LYS A 62 21.03 -22.99 13.34
CA LYS A 62 22.31 -23.62 13.73
C LYS A 62 22.39 -25.09 13.33
N ASP A 63 21.25 -25.80 13.36
CA ASP A 63 21.20 -27.24 13.07
C ASP A 63 20.93 -27.55 11.59
N ASN A 64 20.37 -26.61 10.82
CA ASN A 64 19.99 -26.83 9.41
C ASN A 64 20.83 -26.07 8.38
N ILE A 65 21.66 -25.11 8.79
CA ILE A 65 22.55 -24.38 7.86
C ILE A 65 23.97 -24.94 7.99
N PRO A 66 24.53 -25.55 6.91
CA PRO A 66 25.92 -26.00 6.89
C PRO A 66 26.86 -24.84 7.20
N LYS A 67 27.91 -25.11 7.98
CA LYS A 67 28.89 -24.08 8.38
C LYS A 67 29.56 -23.42 7.18
N GLU A 68 29.64 -24.10 6.03
CA GLU A 68 30.15 -23.54 4.79
C GLU A 68 29.30 -22.36 4.27
N VAL A 69 27.99 -22.39 4.48
CA VAL A 69 27.06 -21.32 4.04
C VAL A 69 27.16 -20.11 4.97
N VAL A 70 27.42 -20.34 6.26
CA VAL A 70 27.60 -19.25 7.24
C VAL A 70 28.93 -18.53 7.02
N SER A 71 29.98 -19.23 6.56
CA SER A 71 31.28 -18.63 6.27
C SER A 71 31.32 -17.77 5.00
N GLU A 72 30.38 -17.98 4.06
CA GLU A 72 30.25 -17.16 2.85
C GLU A 72 29.28 -15.97 3.00
N LEU A 73 28.62 -15.84 4.15
CA LEU A 73 27.78 -14.68 4.40
C LEU A 73 28.67 -13.44 4.55
N PRO A 74 28.43 -12.39 3.76
CA PRO A 74 29.13 -11.14 3.94
C PRO A 74 28.93 -10.64 5.38
N PRO A 75 29.94 -9.99 5.98
CA PRO A 75 29.83 -9.47 7.34
C PRO A 75 28.56 -8.62 7.44
N LEU A 76 27.79 -8.85 8.51
CA LEU A 76 26.57 -8.10 8.77
C LEU A 76 26.89 -6.59 8.67
N PRO A 77 26.11 -5.82 7.87
CA PRO A 77 26.38 -4.41 7.68
C PRO A 77 26.41 -3.72 9.05
N SER A 78 27.37 -2.81 9.22
CA SER A 78 27.51 -2.08 10.47
C SER A 78 26.20 -1.37 10.82
N THR A 79 25.94 -1.12 12.11
CA THR A 79 24.71 -0.44 12.55
C THR A 79 24.52 0.93 11.88
N SER A 80 25.62 1.61 11.52
CA SER A 80 25.63 2.83 10.69
C SER A 80 25.16 2.59 9.26
N ASP A 81 25.61 1.51 8.62
CA ASP A 81 25.21 1.15 7.25
C ASP A 81 23.74 0.72 7.21
N LEU A 82 23.30 -0.08 8.19
CA LEU A 82 21.91 -0.49 8.33
C LEU A 82 20.98 0.72 8.52
N SER A 83 21.39 1.67 9.36
CA SER A 83 20.65 2.92 9.59
C SER A 83 20.59 3.78 8.33
N SER A 84 21.68 3.86 7.57
CA SER A 84 21.73 4.55 6.28
C SER A 84 20.79 3.90 5.25
N ILE A 85 20.81 2.57 5.14
CA ILE A 85 19.91 1.80 4.27
C ILE A 85 18.46 2.03 4.65
N MET A 86 18.11 1.90 5.94
CA MET A 86 16.75 2.16 6.44
C MET A 86 16.30 3.59 6.15
N ARG A 87 17.14 4.60 6.40
CA ARG A 87 16.82 6.00 6.07
C ARG A 87 16.60 6.19 4.57
N SER A 88 17.47 5.61 3.73
CA SER A 88 17.34 5.74 2.28
C SER A 88 16.09 5.04 1.75
N SER A 89 15.78 3.85 2.26
CA SER A 89 14.59 3.08 1.87
C SER A 89 13.31 3.73 2.34
N TRP A 90 13.31 4.34 3.54
CA TRP A 90 12.19 5.14 4.02
C TRP A 90 11.92 6.34 3.12
N ASN A 91 12.97 7.12 2.79
CA ASN A 91 12.83 8.28 1.90
C ASN A 91 12.34 7.88 0.50
N LYS A 92 12.85 6.78 -0.05
CA LYS A 92 12.36 6.22 -1.32
C LYS A 92 10.91 5.77 -1.22
N GLY A 93 10.51 5.14 -0.12
CA GLY A 93 9.14 4.69 0.13
C GLY A 93 8.15 5.85 0.23
N VAL A 94 8.50 6.91 0.97
CA VAL A 94 7.70 8.13 1.10
C VAL A 94 7.56 8.81 -0.28
N MET A 95 8.67 8.95 -1.00
CA MET A 95 8.67 9.57 -2.32
C MET A 95 7.85 8.77 -3.34
N ALA A 96 7.97 7.43 -3.36
CA ALA A 96 7.20 6.57 -4.24
C ALA A 96 5.70 6.63 -3.93
N SER A 97 5.33 6.65 -2.65
CA SER A 97 3.93 6.76 -2.22
C SER A 97 3.32 8.11 -2.60
N MET A 98 4.05 9.21 -2.38
CA MET A 98 3.60 10.54 -2.76
C MET A 98 3.50 10.70 -4.27
N LYS A 99 4.46 10.13 -5.02
CA LYS A 99 4.45 10.10 -6.47
C LYS A 99 3.23 9.33 -6.99
N PHE A 100 2.96 8.14 -6.45
CA PHE A 100 1.77 7.36 -6.78
C PHE A 100 0.48 8.16 -6.52
N LEU A 101 0.35 8.79 -5.35
CA LEU A 101 -0.81 9.63 -5.03
C LEU A 101 -0.96 10.80 -6.00
N SER A 102 0.14 11.41 -6.45
CA SER A 102 0.12 12.50 -7.41
C SER A 102 -0.18 12.06 -8.85
N GLU A 103 0.20 10.85 -9.24
CA GLU A 103 0.01 10.30 -10.60
C GLU A 103 -1.35 9.60 -10.74
N THR A 104 -1.95 9.15 -9.63
CA THR A 104 -3.24 8.45 -9.62
C THR A 104 -4.36 9.25 -10.31
N PRO A 105 -4.56 10.56 -10.05
CA PRO A 105 -5.58 11.35 -10.75
C PRO A 105 -5.41 11.32 -12.27
N THR A 106 -4.18 11.47 -12.75
CA THR A 106 -3.84 11.47 -14.18
C THR A 106 -4.12 10.10 -14.82
N HIS A 107 -3.76 9.00 -14.15
CA HIS A 107 -4.07 7.66 -14.64
C HIS A 107 -5.56 7.37 -14.67
N VAL A 108 -6.30 7.84 -13.67
CA VAL A 108 -7.77 7.69 -13.59
C VAL A 108 -8.45 8.51 -14.69
N THR A 109 -8.04 9.77 -14.92
CA THR A 109 -8.62 10.59 -16.00
C THR A 109 -8.32 10.01 -17.37
N ASN A 110 -7.10 9.54 -17.61
CA ASN A 110 -6.72 8.93 -18.87
C ASN A 110 -7.48 7.62 -19.12
N GLY A 111 -7.61 6.78 -18.08
CA GLY A 111 -8.43 5.56 -18.16
C GLY A 111 -9.89 5.84 -18.48
N MET A 112 -10.48 6.85 -17.82
CA MET A 112 -11.87 7.26 -18.06
C MET A 112 -12.09 7.81 -19.47
N GLN A 113 -11.15 8.62 -19.98
CA GLN A 113 -11.20 9.14 -21.36
C GLN A 113 -11.12 8.01 -22.38
N THR A 114 -10.22 7.03 -22.18
CA THR A 114 -10.11 5.87 -23.06
C THR A 114 -11.41 5.08 -23.10
N ILE A 115 -12.01 4.78 -21.94
CA ILE A 115 -13.29 4.06 -21.87
C ILE A 115 -14.39 4.83 -22.59
N SER A 116 -14.50 6.14 -22.35
CA SER A 116 -15.49 6.99 -23.00
C SER A 116 -15.34 6.98 -24.52
N ASN A 117 -14.12 7.12 -25.02
CA ASN A 117 -13.84 7.12 -26.46
C ASN A 117 -14.16 5.75 -27.07
N THR A 118 -13.77 4.66 -26.41
CA THR A 118 -14.08 3.30 -26.88
C THR A 118 -15.59 3.07 -26.96
N VAL A 119 -16.36 3.45 -25.94
CA VAL A 119 -17.83 3.33 -25.95
C VAL A 119 -18.43 4.16 -27.08
N MET A 120 -17.97 5.39 -27.28
CA MET A 120 -18.42 6.27 -28.37
C MET A 120 -18.19 5.61 -29.73
N THR A 121 -16.98 5.07 -29.97
CA THR A 121 -16.63 4.38 -31.22
C THR A 121 -17.50 3.14 -31.46
N TYR A 122 -17.80 2.35 -30.42
CA TYR A 122 -18.69 1.20 -30.55
C TYR A 122 -20.14 1.61 -30.90
N VAL A 123 -20.64 2.68 -30.29
CA VAL A 123 -21.99 3.20 -30.58
C VAL A 123 -22.07 3.74 -32.01
N GLU A 124 -21.04 4.46 -32.47
CA GLU A 124 -20.96 4.93 -33.85
C GLU A 124 -20.92 3.76 -34.84
N GLN A 125 -20.12 2.73 -34.59
CA GLN A 125 -20.06 1.53 -35.44
C GLN A 125 -21.40 0.79 -35.51
N GLN A 126 -22.13 0.64 -34.40
CA GLN A 126 -23.47 0.05 -34.41
C GLN A 126 -24.46 0.88 -35.24
N SER A 127 -24.45 2.21 -35.07
CA SER A 127 -25.36 3.11 -35.80
C SER A 127 -25.11 3.11 -37.32
N VAL A 128 -23.86 2.89 -37.75
CA VAL A 128 -23.49 2.75 -39.16
C VAL A 128 -23.87 1.36 -39.69
N SER A 129 -23.77 0.31 -38.89
CA SER A 129 -24.20 -1.04 -39.28
C SER A 129 -25.72 -1.14 -39.45
N GLU A 130 -26.51 -0.50 -38.58
CA GLU A 130 -27.98 -0.48 -38.68
C GLU A 130 -28.49 0.33 -39.87
N LYS A 131 -27.77 1.37 -40.31
CA LYS A 131 -28.14 2.18 -41.49
C LYS A 131 -27.84 1.52 -42.83
N ASN A 132 -26.98 0.51 -42.86
CA ASN A 132 -26.59 -0.21 -44.08
C ASN A 132 -27.35 -1.53 -44.29
N GLN A 133 -28.32 -1.84 -43.42
CA GLN A 133 -29.25 -2.97 -43.53
C GLN A 133 -30.64 -2.45 -43.92
#